data_AF-A0A268NWU1-F1
#
_entry.id   AF-A0A268NWU1-F1
#
_cell.length_a   1.000
_cell.length_b   1.000
_cell.length_c   1.000
_cell.angle_alpha   90.00
_cell.angle_beta   90.00
_cell.angle_gamma   90.00
#
_symmetry.space_group_name_H-M   'P 1'
#
loop_
_entity.id
_entity.type
_entity.pdbx_description
1 polymer ?
#
loop_
_entity_poly.entity_id
_entity_poly.type
_entity_poly.pdbx_seq_one_letter_code
_entity_poly.pdbx_strand_id
1 'polypeptide(L)'
;MDNASGIDGDHYEKLRFAYESEEENRGYLVGFQYNYGGNAKKPERLLDNLRGRWDYEEEWKETEDEHGLTYYGYTIEDIEGYQSYIFMGYKVSSQEAPQAMEFLYISSCVDEKSESCQMDLAEEEAYILQWVKSIQFSGTRSDGGETDGE
;
A
#
# COMPACT_ATOMS: atom_id res chain seq x y z
N MET A 1 -12.55 13.39 -7.33
CA MET A 1 -11.25 13.07 -6.72
C MET A 1 -10.25 12.95 -7.84
N ASP A 2 -9.17 13.74 -7.79
CA ASP A 2 -8.15 13.73 -8.83
C ASP A 2 -7.09 12.69 -8.48
N ASN A 3 -6.95 11.68 -9.33
CA ASN A 3 -5.85 10.71 -9.24
C ASN A 3 -4.55 11.46 -9.58
N ALA A 4 -3.68 11.66 -8.59
CA ALA A 4 -2.37 12.24 -8.82
C ALA A 4 -1.38 11.13 -9.21
N SER A 5 -0.88 11.18 -10.45
CA SER A 5 0.27 10.40 -10.90
C SER A 5 1.41 11.34 -11.31
N GLY A 6 2.66 10.95 -11.04
CA GLY A 6 3.84 11.74 -11.36
C GLY A 6 5.04 10.82 -11.59
N ILE A 7 5.84 11.14 -12.60
CA ILE A 7 7.08 10.45 -12.93
C ILE A 7 8.20 11.48 -12.75
N ASP A 8 9.04 11.30 -11.74
CA ASP A 8 10.31 12.04 -11.59
C ASP A 8 11.48 11.08 -11.82
N GLY A 9 12.61 11.61 -12.26
CA GLY A 9 13.73 10.97 -12.96
C GLY A 9 14.39 9.71 -12.38
N ASP A 10 13.98 9.23 -11.20
CA ASP A 10 14.45 7.99 -10.55
C ASP A 10 13.26 7.12 -10.08
N HIS A 11 12.49 6.69 -11.07
CA HIS A 11 11.03 6.53 -11.11
C HIS A 11 10.39 5.66 -10.01
N TYR A 12 9.59 6.29 -9.15
CA TYR A 12 8.54 5.63 -8.38
C TYR A 12 7.17 6.09 -8.91
N GLU A 13 6.27 5.16 -9.17
CA GLU A 13 4.88 5.47 -9.48
C GLU A 13 4.08 5.44 -8.18
N LYS A 14 3.35 6.51 -7.89
CA LYS A 14 2.48 6.58 -6.73
C LYS A 14 1.03 6.66 -7.16
N LEU A 15 0.21 5.78 -6.60
CA LEU A 15 -1.21 5.71 -6.81
C LEU A 15 -1.89 5.92 -5.47
N ARG A 16 -2.88 6.82 -5.41
CA ARG A 16 -3.65 7.06 -4.20
C ARG A 16 -5.13 7.13 -4.55
N PHE A 17 -5.95 6.47 -3.75
CA PHE A 17 -7.40 6.57 -3.84
C PHE A 17 -7.96 6.87 -2.46
N ALA A 18 -9.02 7.66 -2.45
CA ALA A 18 -9.86 7.83 -1.29
C ALA A 18 -11.28 7.38 -1.67
N TYR A 19 -12.02 6.87 -0.71
CA TYR A 19 -13.40 6.49 -0.83
C TYR A 19 -14.11 6.85 0.47
N GLU A 20 -15.32 7.36 0.35
CA GLU A 20 -16.19 7.66 1.49
C GLU A 20 -17.63 7.33 1.11
N SER A 21 -18.34 6.69 2.02
CA SER A 21 -19.74 6.33 1.89
C SER A 21 -20.47 6.56 3.20
N GLU A 22 -21.42 7.51 3.19
CA GLU A 22 -22.32 7.76 4.33
C GLU A 22 -23.28 6.57 4.54
N GLU A 23 -23.69 5.89 3.46
CA GLU A 23 -24.59 4.73 3.53
C GLU A 23 -23.92 3.55 4.24
N GLU A 24 -22.67 3.27 3.89
CA GLU A 24 -21.87 2.20 4.52
C GLU A 24 -21.21 2.67 5.83
N ASN A 25 -21.30 3.98 6.12
CA ASN A 25 -20.56 4.65 7.17
C ASN A 25 -19.06 4.28 7.16
N ARG A 26 -18.45 4.30 5.97
CA ARG A 26 -17.07 3.83 5.77
C ARG A 26 -16.29 4.81 4.90
N GLY A 27 -15.09 5.16 5.36
CA GLY A 27 -14.10 5.90 4.60
C GLY A 27 -12.77 5.16 4.58
N TYR A 28 -12.10 5.15 3.43
CA TYR A 28 -10.72 4.69 3.37
C TYR A 28 -9.85 5.52 2.43
N LEU A 29 -8.57 5.56 2.77
CA LEU A 29 -7.48 6.04 1.92
C LEU A 29 -6.54 4.87 1.67
N VAL A 30 -6.30 4.56 0.40
CA VAL A 30 -5.28 3.59 0.00
C VAL A 30 -4.21 4.28 -0.83
N GLY A 31 -2.96 3.95 -0.55
CA GLY A 31 -1.79 4.42 -1.27
C GLY A 31 -0.91 3.26 -1.66
N PHE A 32 -0.53 3.19 -2.93
CA PHE A 32 0.46 2.27 -3.47
C PHE A 32 1.63 3.08 -4.01
N GLN A 33 2.85 2.62 -3.75
CA GLN A 33 4.05 3.20 -4.31
C GLN A 33 4.94 2.12 -4.89
N TYR A 34 5.07 2.14 -6.20
CA TYR A 34 5.91 1.24 -6.97
C TYR A 34 7.38 1.62 -6.81
N ASN A 35 8.21 0.61 -6.57
CA ASN A 35 9.65 0.77 -6.42
C ASN A 35 10.37 -0.17 -7.40
N TYR A 36 11.36 0.38 -8.09
CA TYR A 36 12.22 -0.34 -9.03
C TYR A 36 13.70 -0.11 -8.72
N GLY A 37 14.53 -1.13 -8.91
CA GLY A 37 15.99 -1.05 -8.76
C GLY A 37 16.51 -1.80 -7.53
N GLY A 38 17.83 -1.87 -7.35
CA GLY A 38 18.48 -2.79 -6.41
C GLY A 38 18.05 -2.68 -4.93
N ASN A 39 17.42 -1.57 -4.53
CA ASN A 39 16.85 -1.39 -3.19
C ASN A 39 15.43 -1.97 -3.05
N ALA A 40 14.71 -2.20 -4.14
CA ALA A 40 13.34 -2.73 -4.13
C ALA A 40 13.27 -4.16 -3.56
N LYS A 41 14.35 -4.94 -3.68
CA LYS A 41 14.48 -6.29 -3.09
C LYS A 41 15.09 -6.31 -1.69
N LYS A 42 15.32 -5.14 -1.09
CA LYS A 42 15.88 -4.99 0.27
C LYS A 42 14.83 -4.34 1.16
N PRO A 43 13.78 -5.09 1.55
CA PRO A 43 12.64 -4.54 2.25
C PRO A 43 13.00 -4.02 3.63
N GLU A 44 14.11 -4.45 4.23
CA GLU A 44 14.48 -4.13 5.62
C GLU A 44 14.54 -2.62 5.86
N ARG A 45 15.26 -1.88 5.00
CA ARG A 45 15.37 -0.42 5.13
C ARG A 45 14.03 0.29 4.91
N LEU A 46 13.18 -0.25 4.04
CA LEU A 46 11.88 0.37 3.71
C LEU A 46 10.86 0.10 4.82
N LEU A 47 10.85 -1.12 5.34
CA LEU A 47 10.09 -1.51 6.52
C LEU A 47 10.54 -0.71 7.74
N ASP A 48 11.83 -0.47 7.96
CA ASP A 48 12.32 0.40 9.05
C ASP A 48 11.82 1.85 8.92
N ASN A 49 11.73 2.37 7.69
CA ASN A 49 11.17 3.70 7.45
C ASN A 49 9.66 3.74 7.74
N LEU A 50 8.91 2.72 7.32
CA LEU A 50 7.48 2.59 7.63
C LEU A 50 7.27 2.47 9.14
N ARG A 51 8.12 1.69 9.79
CA ARG A 51 8.16 1.50 11.24
C ARG A 51 8.26 2.83 11.95
N GLY A 52 9.28 3.62 11.64
CA GLY A 52 9.48 4.93 12.25
C GLY A 52 8.40 5.95 11.91
N ARG A 53 7.76 5.83 10.74
CA ARG A 53 6.67 6.74 10.32
C ARG A 53 5.38 6.53 11.11
N TRP A 54 5.09 5.29 11.50
CA TRP A 54 3.83 4.88 12.13
C TRP A 54 4.01 4.32 13.53
N ASP A 55 5.18 4.54 14.14
CA ASP A 55 5.54 4.06 15.47
C ASP A 55 5.23 2.57 15.70
N TYR A 56 5.48 1.75 14.67
CA TYR A 56 5.11 0.34 14.69
C TYR A 56 6.16 -0.49 15.45
N GLU A 57 5.80 -1.11 16.56
CA GLU A 57 6.79 -1.85 17.37
C GLU A 57 6.84 -3.36 17.07
N GLU A 58 5.75 -3.90 16.55
CA GLU A 58 5.55 -5.35 16.38
C GLU A 58 6.41 -5.97 15.27
N GLU A 59 6.43 -7.32 15.22
CA GLU A 59 7.05 -8.06 14.12
C GLU A 59 6.16 -8.01 12.86
N TRP A 60 6.80 -7.81 11.70
CA TRP A 60 6.12 -7.82 10.42
C TRP A 60 5.53 -9.21 10.14
N LYS A 61 4.24 -9.26 9.80
CA LYS A 61 3.61 -10.47 9.28
C LYS A 61 4.11 -10.73 7.87
N GLU A 62 4.25 -12.00 7.52
CA GLU A 62 4.70 -12.44 6.19
C GLU A 62 3.65 -13.31 5.51
N THR A 63 3.39 -13.05 4.23
CA THR A 63 2.55 -13.91 3.38
C THR A 63 3.11 -13.98 1.97
N GLU A 64 3.23 -15.19 1.43
CA GLU A 64 3.74 -15.45 0.09
C GLU A 64 2.61 -15.85 -0.86
N ASP A 65 2.66 -15.35 -2.09
CA ASP A 65 1.81 -15.73 -3.20
C ASP A 65 2.63 -15.95 -4.48
N GLU A 66 1.97 -16.34 -5.58
CA GLU A 66 2.64 -16.61 -6.86
C GLU A 66 3.39 -15.40 -7.44
N HIS A 67 3.08 -14.18 -6.99
CA HIS A 67 3.65 -12.93 -7.48
C HIS A 67 4.68 -12.31 -6.54
N GLY A 68 4.88 -12.85 -5.33
CA GLY A 68 5.90 -12.36 -4.41
C GLY A 68 5.65 -12.61 -2.93
N LEU A 69 6.55 -12.04 -2.11
CA LEU A 69 6.49 -12.07 -0.66
C LEU A 69 6.01 -10.72 -0.14
N THR A 70 5.00 -10.73 0.73
CA THR A 70 4.43 -9.55 1.35
C THR A 70 4.78 -9.49 2.83
N TYR A 71 5.37 -8.38 3.24
CA TYR A 71 5.61 -8.00 4.62
C TYR A 71 4.61 -6.94 5.02
N TYR A 72 3.90 -7.10 6.13
CA TYR A 72 2.89 -6.12 6.51
C TYR A 72 2.58 -6.12 8.00
N GLY A 73 2.02 -5.02 8.46
CA GLY A 73 1.62 -4.79 9.83
C GLY A 73 0.44 -3.84 9.87
N TYR A 74 -0.09 -3.64 11.08
CA TYR A 74 -1.13 -2.67 11.31
C TYR A 74 -0.92 -1.95 12.64
N THR A 75 -1.44 -0.73 12.72
CA THR A 75 -1.66 0.00 13.98
C THR A 75 -3.09 0.54 13.99
N ILE A 76 -3.60 0.86 15.18
CA ILE A 76 -4.89 1.51 15.38
C ILE A 76 -4.61 2.83 16.07
N GLU A 77 -4.93 3.94 15.39
CA GLU A 77 -4.64 5.29 15.85
C GLU A 77 -5.91 6.12 15.93
N ASP A 78 -5.92 7.12 16.79
CA ASP A 78 -6.91 8.19 16.75
C ASP A 78 -6.37 9.31 15.84
N ILE A 79 -7.00 9.49 14.68
CA ILE A 79 -6.66 10.52 13.70
C ILE A 79 -7.81 11.51 13.63
N GLU A 80 -7.55 12.76 14.03
CA GLU A 80 -8.55 13.84 14.01
C GLU A 80 -9.83 13.52 14.82
N GLY A 81 -9.72 12.70 15.85
CA GLY A 81 -10.86 12.23 16.65
C GLY A 81 -11.57 11.04 16.05
N TYR A 82 -10.94 10.33 15.09
CA TYR A 82 -11.46 9.12 14.46
C TYR A 82 -10.53 7.92 14.69
N GLN A 83 -11.05 6.83 15.26
CA GLN A 83 -10.35 5.55 15.32
C GLN A 83 -10.13 5.02 13.90
N SER A 84 -8.86 4.95 13.53
CA SER A 84 -8.39 4.60 12.20
C SER A 84 -7.59 3.32 12.23
N TYR A 85 -7.94 2.38 11.36
CA TYR A 85 -7.25 1.12 11.15
C TYR A 85 -6.22 1.33 10.04
N ILE A 86 -4.94 1.26 10.39
CA ILE A 86 -3.85 1.59 9.49
C ILE A 86 -3.08 0.34 9.17
N PHE A 87 -3.19 -0.14 7.94
CA PHE A 87 -2.41 -1.24 7.41
C PHE A 87 -1.29 -0.70 6.53
N MET A 88 -0.09 -1.24 6.72
CA MET A 88 1.10 -0.78 6.03
C MET A 88 2.00 -1.95 5.70
N GLY A 89 2.70 -1.88 4.58
CA GLY A 89 3.58 -2.97 4.21
C GLY A 89 4.23 -2.82 2.86
N TYR A 90 4.82 -3.92 2.43
CA TYR A 90 5.67 -3.99 1.27
C TYR A 90 5.56 -5.37 0.59
N LYS A 91 5.24 -5.41 -0.70
CA LYS A 91 5.26 -6.63 -1.52
C LYS A 91 6.49 -6.64 -2.42
N VAL A 92 7.37 -7.62 -2.23
CA VAL A 92 8.57 -7.84 -3.04
C VAL A 92 8.24 -8.84 -4.14
N SER A 93 8.52 -8.49 -5.40
CA SER A 93 8.28 -9.38 -6.53
C SER A 93 9.15 -10.63 -6.48
N SER A 94 8.56 -11.77 -6.85
CA SER A 94 9.28 -13.04 -7.08
C SER A 94 10.10 -13.04 -8.38
N GLN A 95 9.93 -12.04 -9.25
CA GLN A 95 10.63 -11.96 -10.53
C GLN A 95 12.10 -11.56 -10.38
N GLU A 96 12.92 -11.81 -11.40
CA GLU A 96 14.34 -11.43 -11.40
C GLU A 96 14.53 -9.91 -11.31
N ALA A 97 13.72 -9.15 -12.06
CA ALA A 97 13.72 -7.70 -12.01
C ALA A 97 13.44 -7.22 -10.57
N PRO A 98 14.20 -6.25 -10.04
CA PRO A 98 14.04 -5.80 -8.67
C PRO A 98 12.85 -4.84 -8.58
N GLN A 99 11.67 -5.43 -8.43
CA GLN A 99 10.38 -4.74 -8.40
C GLN A 99 9.71 -4.97 -7.04
N ALA A 100 9.06 -3.94 -6.52
CA ALA A 100 8.28 -4.07 -5.31
C ALA A 100 7.24 -2.96 -5.18
N MET A 101 6.32 -3.11 -4.23
CA MET A 101 5.23 -2.18 -3.97
C MET A 101 5.11 -1.92 -2.47
N GLU A 102 5.28 -0.66 -2.06
CA GLU A 102 4.83 -0.19 -0.75
C GLU A 102 3.33 0.04 -0.79
N PHE A 103 2.62 -0.32 0.28
CA PHE A 103 1.21 0.01 0.43
C PHE A 103 0.91 0.58 1.81
N LEU A 104 -0.09 1.46 1.83
CA LEU A 104 -0.67 2.07 3.01
C LEU A 104 -2.18 2.09 2.82
N TYR A 105 -2.92 1.64 3.83
CA TYR A 105 -4.37 1.65 3.85
C TYR A 105 -4.82 2.18 5.20
N ILE A 106 -5.64 3.21 5.20
CA ILE A 106 -6.20 3.85 6.39
C ILE A 106 -7.71 3.77 6.25
N SER A 107 -8.38 3.10 7.16
CA SER A 107 -9.83 2.92 7.18
C SER A 107 -10.40 3.52 8.45
N SER A 108 -11.54 4.18 8.36
CA SER A 108 -12.26 4.76 9.49
C SER A 108 -13.76 4.86 9.19
N CYS A 109 -14.57 5.07 10.23
CA CYS A 109 -15.98 5.43 10.04
C CYS A 109 -16.11 6.89 9.61
N VAL A 110 -17.12 7.19 8.78
CA VAL A 110 -17.43 8.58 8.40
C VAL A 110 -18.08 9.34 9.57
N ASP A 111 -18.97 8.66 10.29
CA ASP A 111 -19.58 9.10 11.55
C ASP A 111 -19.38 8.04 12.63
N GLU A 112 -18.45 8.32 13.56
CA GLU A 112 -18.17 7.43 14.69
C GLU A 112 -19.29 7.30 15.70
N LYS A 113 -20.18 8.29 15.77
CA LYS A 113 -21.27 8.29 16.77
C LYS A 113 -22.45 7.45 16.31
N SER A 114 -22.46 7.06 15.03
CA SER A 114 -23.49 6.20 14.48
C SER A 114 -23.35 4.78 15.01
N GLU A 115 -24.48 4.15 15.34
CA GLU A 115 -24.54 2.73 15.69
C GLU A 115 -24.08 1.80 14.53
N SER A 116 -24.07 2.32 13.29
CA SER A 116 -23.55 1.62 12.12
C SER A 116 -22.03 1.62 12.01
N CYS A 117 -21.31 2.34 12.88
CA CYS A 117 -19.85 2.28 12.94
C CYS A 117 -19.39 0.97 13.60
N GLN A 118 -19.29 -0.09 12.79
CA GLN A 118 -18.79 -1.40 13.19
C GLN A 118 -17.61 -1.78 12.29
N MET A 119 -16.39 -1.55 12.76
CA MET A 119 -15.17 -1.93 12.06
C MET A 119 -14.64 -3.26 12.60
N ASP A 120 -14.42 -4.23 11.71
CA ASP A 120 -13.76 -5.49 12.05
C ASP A 120 -12.34 -5.50 11.49
N LEU A 121 -11.36 -5.73 12.38
CA LEU A 121 -9.94 -5.71 12.02
C LEU A 121 -9.61 -6.78 10.95
N ALA A 122 -10.20 -7.97 11.07
CA ALA A 122 -9.90 -9.08 10.19
C ALA A 122 -10.53 -8.89 8.80
N GLU A 123 -11.71 -8.28 8.73
CA GLU A 123 -12.35 -7.87 7.47
C GLU A 123 -11.51 -6.81 6.74
N GLU A 124 -11.05 -5.78 7.45
CA GLU A 124 -10.17 -4.74 6.88
C GLU A 124 -8.82 -5.32 6.42
N GLU A 125 -8.22 -6.22 7.21
CA GLU A 125 -7.00 -6.95 6.85
C GLU A 125 -7.20 -7.77 5.58
N ALA A 126 -8.29 -8.54 5.51
CA ALA A 126 -8.61 -9.36 4.34
C ALA A 126 -8.83 -8.50 3.09
N TYR A 127 -9.52 -7.36 3.24
CA TYR A 127 -9.79 -6.44 2.15
C TYR A 127 -8.49 -5.90 1.52
N ILE A 128 -7.59 -5.31 2.31
CA ILE A 128 -6.34 -4.76 1.76
C ILE A 128 -5.43 -5.87 1.22
N LEU A 129 -5.37 -7.02 1.87
CA LEU A 129 -4.54 -8.14 1.39
C LEU A 129 -5.06 -8.70 0.07
N GLN A 130 -6.37 -8.67 -0.20
CA GLN A 130 -6.91 -9.04 -1.51
C GLN A 130 -6.36 -8.13 -2.61
N TRP A 131 -6.31 -6.82 -2.37
CA TRP A 131 -5.73 -5.86 -3.31
C TRP A 131 -4.24 -6.11 -3.50
N VAL A 132 -3.47 -6.25 -2.42
CA VAL A 132 -2.01 -6.48 -2.49
C VAL A 132 -1.69 -7.79 -3.22
N LYS A 133 -2.48 -8.86 -3.01
CA LYS A 133 -2.34 -10.13 -3.73
C LYS A 133 -2.57 -9.99 -5.22
N SER A 134 -3.55 -9.17 -5.63
CA SER A 134 -3.87 -8.92 -7.05
C SER A 134 -2.77 -8.16 -7.82
N ILE A 135 -1.77 -7.60 -7.12
CA ILE A 135 -0.68 -6.87 -7.75
C ILE A 135 0.20 -7.83 -8.53
N GLN A 136 0.28 -7.59 -9.83
CA GLN A 136 1.17 -8.28 -10.76
C GLN A 136 2.28 -7.33 -11.20
N PHE A 137 3.50 -7.83 -11.19
CA PHE A 137 4.65 -7.10 -11.71
C PHE A 137 4.82 -7.47 -13.18
N SER A 138 4.90 -6.49 -14.09
CA SER A 138 4.85 -6.77 -15.53
C SER A 138 6.21 -7.09 -16.17
N GLY A 139 7.25 -7.41 -15.39
CA GLY A 139 8.53 -7.93 -15.87
C GLY A 139 9.14 -7.20 -17.07
N THR A 140 10.11 -6.31 -16.82
CA THR A 140 10.84 -5.45 -17.77
C THR A 140 10.13 -4.14 -18.14
N ARG A 141 10.92 -3.05 -18.11
CA ARG A 141 10.62 -1.81 -18.81
C ARG A 141 10.61 -2.22 -20.29
N SER A 142 9.48 -2.15 -20.99
CA SER A 142 9.53 -2.26 -22.45
C SER A 142 10.57 -1.25 -22.91
N ASP A 143 11.55 -1.66 -23.72
CA ASP A 143 12.44 -0.75 -24.42
C ASP A 143 11.56 0.31 -25.05
N GLY A 144 11.45 1.46 -24.38
CA GLY A 144 10.82 2.64 -24.92
C GLY A 144 11.75 3.02 -26.03
N GLY A 145 11.43 2.58 -27.24
CA GLY A 145 12.22 2.87 -28.42
C GLY A 145 12.51 4.36 -28.41
N GLU A 146 13.75 4.70 -28.10
CA GLU A 146 14.34 5.94 -28.55
C GLU A 146 14.23 5.88 -30.06
N THR A 147 13.15 6.48 -30.58
CA THR A 147 13.18 6.96 -31.94
C THR A 147 14.13 8.13 -31.91
N ASP A 148 15.42 7.83 -32.03
CA ASP A 148 16.38 8.77 -32.55
C ASP A 148 15.82 9.20 -33.92
N GLY A 149 15.22 10.38 -33.93
CA GLY A 149 14.82 11.03 -35.16
C GLY A 149 16.07 11.34 -35.96
N GLU A 150 16.27 10.58 -37.03
CA GLU A 150 16.90 11.09 -38.26
C GLU A 150 15.88 11.85 -39.11
#